data_AF-A0AAE4A7B7-F1
#
_entry.id   AF-A0AAE4A7B7-F1
#
_cell.length_a   1.000
_cell.length_b   1.000
_cell.length_c   1.000
_cell.angle_alpha   90.00
_cell.angle_beta   90.00
_cell.angle_gamma   90.00
#
_symmetry.space_group_name_H-M   'P 1'
#
loop_
_entity.id
_entity.type
_entity.pdbx_description
1 polymer ?
#
loop_
_entity_poly.entity_id
_entity_poly.type
_entity_poly.pdbx_seq_one_letter_code
_entity_poly.pdbx_strand_id
1 'polypeptide(L)' 'MASHTDPTCGCGVCGSEAPPLIGSVLTGVGMTLAQASRALERGDELALTPIQHELVERWAEQQLGAA' A
#
# COMPACT_ATOMS: atom_id res chain seq x y z
N MET A 1 0.37 21.53 -35.17
CA MET A 1 0.81 20.84 -33.94
C MET A 1 0.16 19.46 -33.94
N ALA A 2 0.82 18.45 -34.53
CA ALA A 2 0.26 17.10 -34.61
C ALA A 2 0.53 16.38 -33.28
N SER A 3 -0.53 16.11 -32.52
CA SER A 3 -0.46 15.26 -31.33
C SER A 3 -0.14 13.83 -31.77
N HIS A 4 1.03 13.36 -31.38
CA HIS A 4 1.49 11.98 -31.58
C HIS A 4 0.77 11.09 -30.57
N THR A 5 -0.27 10.39 -31.02
CA THR A 5 -0.90 9.33 -30.21
C THR A 5 -0.04 8.09 -30.30
N ASP A 6 0.80 7.86 -29.30
CA ASP A 6 1.56 6.63 -29.15
C ASP A 6 0.63 5.51 -28.63
N PRO A 7 0.42 4.42 -29.38
CA PRO A 7 -0.48 3.34 -29.00
C PRO A 7 0.13 2.34 -27.98
N THR A 8 1.33 2.61 -27.44
CA THR A 8 2.04 1.68 -26.53
C THR A 8 1.94 2.04 -25.06
N CYS A 9 1.12 3.02 -24.68
CA CYS A 9 0.73 3.23 -23.27
C CYS A 9 -0.28 2.13 -22.82
N GLY A 10 0.15 0.87 -22.89
CA GLY A 10 -0.61 -0.34 -22.57
C GLY A 10 -0.58 -0.72 -21.09
N CYS A 11 -0.23 0.21 -20.20
CA CYS A 11 -0.42 0.07 -18.76
C CYS A 11 -1.19 1.30 -18.29
N GLY A 12 -2.51 1.17 -18.28
CA GLY A 12 -3.40 2.23 -17.81
C GLY A 12 -3.23 2.46 -16.31
N VAL A 13 -2.30 3.33 -15.93
CA VAL A 13 -2.40 4.17 -14.72
C VAL A 13 -1.54 5.42 -14.95
N CYS A 14 -2.04 6.43 -15.64
CA CYS A 14 -1.57 7.81 -15.45
C CYS A 14 -2.27 8.38 -14.21
N GLY A 15 -2.08 7.73 -13.05
CA GLY A 15 -2.62 8.15 -11.75
C GLY A 15 -1.48 8.73 -10.94
N SER A 16 -1.50 10.03 -10.71
CA SER A 16 -0.38 10.81 -10.16
C SER A 16 -0.02 10.55 -8.69
N GLU A 17 -0.56 9.50 -8.07
CA GLU A 17 -0.25 9.14 -6.68
C GLU A 17 0.34 7.73 -6.60
N ALA A 18 1.39 7.59 -5.78
CA ALA A 18 2.01 6.31 -5.54
C ALA A 18 0.98 5.33 -4.92
N PRO A 19 0.99 4.04 -5.32
CA PRO A 19 0.08 3.06 -4.72
C PRO A 19 0.30 2.98 -3.20
N PRO A 20 -0.73 2.65 -2.40
CA PRO A 20 -0.67 2.68 -0.94
C PRO A 20 0.30 1.66 -0.32
N LEU A 21 0.76 0.70 -1.12
CA LEU A 21 1.70 -0.36 -0.76
C LEU A 21 2.61 -0.65 -1.96
N ILE A 22 3.93 -0.69 -1.73
CA ILE A 22 4.92 -1.12 -2.72
C ILE A 22 5.66 -2.32 -2.12
N GLY A 23 5.48 -3.49 -2.72
CA GLY A 23 5.97 -4.75 -2.16
C GLY A 23 5.34 -5.00 -0.80
N SER A 24 6.12 -4.83 0.28
CA SER A 24 5.66 -4.95 1.67
C SER A 24 5.63 -3.63 2.43
N VAL A 25 5.91 -2.50 1.77
CA VAL A 25 6.09 -1.18 2.40
C VAL A 25 4.90 -0.27 2.12
N LEU A 26 4.26 0.23 3.17
CA LEU A 26 3.21 1.23 3.11
C LEU A 26 3.80 2.57 2.70
N THR A 27 3.30 3.12 1.59
CA THR A 27 3.74 4.43 1.09
C THR A 27 3.20 5.55 1.99
N GLY A 28 3.83 6.73 1.98
CA GLY A 28 3.45 7.83 2.89
C GLY A 28 3.92 7.67 4.34
N VAL A 29 4.00 6.44 4.87
CA VAL A 29 4.49 6.17 6.25
C VAL A 29 5.87 5.50 6.25
N GLY A 30 6.24 4.82 5.16
CA GLY A 30 7.57 4.20 5.02
C GLY A 30 7.79 2.99 5.92
N MET A 31 6.70 2.39 6.42
CA MET A 31 6.73 1.21 7.29
C MET A 31 6.29 -0.03 6.54
N THR A 32 6.89 -1.17 6.87
CA THR A 32 6.40 -2.45 6.37
C THR A 32 5.06 -2.85 7.01
N LEU A 33 4.29 -3.71 6.34
CA LEU A 33 3.08 -4.31 6.91
C LEU A 33 3.33 -4.97 8.27
N ALA A 34 4.46 -5.66 8.42
CA ALA A 34 4.86 -6.29 9.67
C ALA A 34 5.17 -5.28 10.79
N GLN A 35 5.84 -4.17 10.47
CA GLN A 35 6.11 -3.10 11.43
C GLN A 35 4.84 -2.37 11.84
N ALA A 36 3.97 -2.07 10.87
CA ALA A 36 2.69 -1.42 11.12
C ALA A 36 1.78 -2.31 11.98
N SER A 37 1.68 -3.60 11.65
CA SER A 37 0.93 -4.58 12.45
C SER A 37 1.41 -4.60 13.90
N ARG A 38 2.73 -4.71 14.15
CA ARG A 38 3.30 -4.68 15.51
C ARG A 38 3.07 -3.36 16.24
N ALA A 39 3.09 -2.24 15.53
CA ALA A 39 2.81 -0.94 16.14
C ALA A 39 1.34 -0.83 16.55
N LEU A 40 0.41 -1.28 15.71
CA LEU A 40 -1.02 -1.36 16.05
C LEU A 40 -1.28 -2.33 17.22
N GLU A 41 -0.62 -3.48 17.27
CA GLU A 41 -0.70 -4.43 18.40
C GLU A 41 -0.24 -3.80 19.73
N ARG A 42 0.73 -2.88 19.68
CA ARG A 42 1.18 -2.11 20.86
C ARG A 42 0.25 -0.95 21.23
N GLY A 43 -0.80 -0.70 20.43
CA GLY A 43 -1.71 0.42 20.60
C GLY A 43 -1.15 1.76 20.11
N ASP A 44 -0.13 1.75 19.26
CA ASP A 44 0.38 3.00 18.66
C ASP A 44 -0.64 3.56 17.67
N GLU A 45 -0.82 4.88 17.67
CA GLU A 45 -1.62 5.57 16.66
C GLU A 45 -0.75 5.82 15.41
N LEU A 46 -1.11 5.19 14.30
CA LEU A 46 -0.44 5.36 13.02
C LEU A 46 -1.29 6.22 12.09
N ALA A 47 -0.66 7.17 11.39
CA ALA A 47 -1.31 7.97 10.35
C ALA A 47 -1.51 7.17 9.05
N LEU A 48 -2.20 6.03 9.16
CA LEU A 48 -2.55 5.19 8.03
C LEU A 48 -3.79 5.75 7.34
N THR A 49 -3.80 5.72 6.02
CA THR A 49 -5.06 5.88 5.28
C THR A 49 -5.98 4.67 5.53
N PRO A 50 -7.30 4.80 5.33
CA PRO A 50 -8.23 3.68 5.54
C PRO A 50 -7.84 2.41 4.77
N ILE A 51 -7.39 2.56 3.52
CA ILE A 51 -6.94 1.42 2.71
C ILE A 51 -5.66 0.78 3.26
N GLN A 52 -4.75 1.55 3.83
CA GLN A 52 -3.54 1.02 4.45
C GLN A 52 -3.86 0.29 5.75
N HIS A 53 -4.85 0.76 6.50
CA HIS A 53 -5.33 0.06 7.69
C HIS A 53 -5.88 -1.33 7.32
N GLU A 54 -6.74 -1.40 6.30
CA GLU A 54 -7.28 -2.67 5.79
C GLU A 54 -6.16 -3.62 5.30
N LEU A 55 -5.15 -3.10 4.61
CA LEU A 55 -4.02 -3.90 4.15
C LEU A 55 -3.22 -4.51 5.32
N VAL A 56 -3.02 -3.76 6.40
CA VAL A 56 -2.32 -4.24 7.60
C VAL A 56 -3.14 -5.31 8.32
N GLU A 57 -4.45 -5.09 8.49
CA GLU A 57 -5.36 -6.07 9.10
C GLU A 57 -5.38 -7.38 8.30
N ARG A 58 -5.61 -7.32 6.98
CA ARG A 58 -5.62 -8.50 6.11
C ARG A 58 -4.30 -9.25 6.10
N TRP A 59 -3.18 -8.55 6.21
CA TRP A 59 -1.87 -9.19 6.33
C TRP A 59 -1.74 -9.92 7.66
N ALA A 60 -2.16 -9.32 8.77
CA ALA A 60 -2.13 -9.93 10.09
C ALA A 60 -2.98 -11.21 10.15
N GLU A 61 -4.18 -11.19 9.57
CA GLU A 61 -5.06 -12.36 9.45
C GLU A 61 -4.39 -13.52 8.69
N GLN A 62 -3.70 -13.22 7.58
CA GLN A 62 -2.97 -14.23 6.79
C GLN A 62 -1.80 -14.84 7.59
N GLN A 63 -1.12 -14.04 8.42
CA GLN A 63 -0.04 -14.54 9.25
C GLN A 63 -0.53 -15.44 10.39
N LEU A 64 -1.70 -15.15 10.96
CA LEU A 64 -2.35 -16.01 11.96
C LEU A 64 -2.77 -17.35 11.37
N GLY A 65 -3.26 -17.37 10.13
CA GLY A 65 -3.63 -18.61 9.44
C GLY A 65 -2.43 -19.44 8.93
N ALA A 66 -1.23 -18.86 8.90
CA ALA A 66 0.01 -19.52 8.52
C ALA A 66 0.82 -20.08 9.70
N ALA A 67 0.37 -19.83 10.93
CA ALA A 67 0.98 -20.31 12.18
C ALA A 67 0.36 -21.64 12.66
#